data_AF-A0A1L9BFK1-F1
#
_entry.id   AF-A0A1L9BFK1-F1
#
_cell.length_a   1.000
_cell.length_b   1.000
_cell.length_c   1.000
_cell.angle_alpha   90.00
_cell.angle_beta   90.00
_cell.angle_gamma   90.00
#
_symmetry.space_group_name_H-M   'P 1'
#
loop_
_entity.id
_entity.type
_entity.pdbx_description
1 polymer ?
#
loop_
_entity_poly.entity_id
_entity_poly.type
_entity_poly.pdbx_seq_one_letter_code
_entity_poly.pdbx_strand_id
1 'polypeptide(L)'
;MPLTLSLVAAGLTLAAAPVRLDRVDLLSEDEGTFLNYDLPLFSAYAPITGGRFLEQVKVVLSLPVSGLYAGASIASQSLSYEGPLWRSQDGRGLFWVGSLHTRLLMPYGAHAGVAWRFGLMRLGVGASLSTEATWTRPEWSQWRVLPVLAVGIGPNVAPGM
;
A
#
# COMPACT_ATOMS: atom_id res chain seq x y z
N MET A 1 18.59 17.62 -25.59
CA MET A 1 19.76 17.10 -24.84
C MET A 1 19.87 17.50 -23.36
N PRO A 2 19.30 18.62 -22.84
CA PRO A 2 19.36 18.87 -21.38
C PRO A 2 18.42 17.96 -20.57
N LEU A 3 17.25 17.61 -21.12
CA LEU A 3 16.26 16.73 -20.47
C LEU A 3 16.78 15.32 -20.17
N THR A 4 17.60 14.75 -21.05
CA THR A 4 18.18 13.41 -20.87
C THR A 4 19.24 13.38 -19.77
N LEU A 5 20.02 14.45 -19.63
CA LEU A 5 21.01 14.57 -18.54
C LEU A 5 20.33 14.81 -17.19
N SER A 6 19.24 15.58 -17.15
CA SER A 6 18.44 15.78 -15.94
C SER A 6 17.75 14.49 -15.48
N LEU A 7 17.26 13.66 -16.40
CA LEU A 7 16.65 12.35 -16.09
C LEU A 7 17.69 11.34 -15.59
N VAL A 8 18.89 11.32 -16.16
CA VAL A 8 19.99 10.46 -15.70
C VAL A 8 20.52 10.91 -14.34
N ALA A 9 20.64 12.22 -14.11
CA ALA A 9 21.03 12.79 -12.82
C ALA A 9 19.95 12.57 -11.74
N ALA A 10 18.67 12.69 -12.10
CA ALA A 10 17.55 12.32 -11.22
C ALA A 10 17.56 10.82 -10.93
N GLY A 11 17.80 9.96 -11.94
CA GLY A 11 17.93 8.52 -11.77
C GLY A 11 19.11 8.11 -10.87
N LEU A 12 20.25 8.80 -10.98
CA LEU A 12 21.44 8.57 -10.15
C LEU A 12 21.27 9.07 -8.70
N THR A 13 20.50 10.15 -8.48
CA THR A 13 20.17 10.63 -7.13
C THR A 13 19.08 9.78 -6.47
N LEU A 14 18.11 9.27 -7.24
CA LEU A 14 17.19 8.22 -6.82
C LEU A 14 17.91 6.91 -6.43
N ALA A 15 19.02 6.58 -7.10
CA ALA A 15 19.82 5.40 -6.77
C ALA A 15 20.66 5.54 -5.48
N ALA A 16 20.82 6.76 -4.95
CA ALA A 16 21.70 7.03 -3.81
C ALA A 16 20.97 7.00 -2.44
N ALA A 17 19.66 7.20 -2.39
CA ALA A 17 18.91 7.04 -1.15
C ALA A 17 18.54 5.56 -0.93
N PRO A 18 18.81 5.00 0.25
CA PRO A 18 18.58 3.57 0.49
C PRO A 18 17.09 3.25 0.54
N VAL A 19 16.68 2.18 -0.14
CA VAL A 19 15.38 1.53 0.12
C VAL A 19 15.43 0.96 1.54
N ARG A 20 14.44 1.28 2.36
CA ARG A 20 14.38 0.86 3.76
C ARG A 20 13.08 0.14 4.05
N LEU A 21 13.13 -0.84 4.95
CA LEU A 21 11.91 -1.42 5.51
C LEU A 21 11.18 -0.33 6.32
N ASP A 22 9.94 -0.03 5.95
CA ASP A 22 9.12 0.95 6.65
C ASP A 22 8.19 0.28 7.67
N ARG A 23 7.46 -0.75 7.22
CA ARG A 23 6.47 -1.47 8.02
C ARG A 23 6.03 -2.79 7.39
N VAL A 24 5.31 -3.58 8.18
CA VAL A 24 4.51 -4.71 7.72
C VAL A 24 3.05 -4.38 8.00
N ASP A 25 2.24 -4.35 6.93
CA ASP A 25 0.80 -4.20 7.02
C ASP A 25 0.16 -5.59 7.24
N LEU A 26 -0.46 -5.77 8.41
CA LEU A 26 -1.22 -6.97 8.79
C LEU A 26 -2.60 -7.00 8.13
N LEU A 27 -3.13 -5.81 7.90
CA LEU A 27 -4.37 -5.60 7.19
C LEU A 27 -4.07 -4.58 6.09
N SER A 28 -4.21 -5.00 4.83
CA SER A 28 -3.81 -4.21 3.67
C SER A 28 -5.00 -3.50 3.04
N GLU A 29 -4.75 -2.29 2.57
CA GLU A 29 -5.68 -1.46 1.80
C GLU A 29 -5.81 -1.89 0.32
N ASP A 30 -5.03 -2.88 -0.13
CA ASP A 30 -4.88 -3.22 -1.56
C ASP A 30 -6.07 -3.95 -2.19
N GLU A 31 -6.84 -4.68 -1.40
CA GLU A 31 -7.92 -5.51 -1.96
C GLU A 31 -9.26 -5.29 -1.26
N GLY A 32 -9.27 -4.88 0.01
CA GLY A 32 -10.49 -4.69 0.82
C GLY A 32 -11.35 -5.94 0.99
N THR A 33 -11.10 -7.00 0.24
CA THR A 33 -11.86 -8.24 0.17
C THR A 33 -11.83 -9.00 1.50
N PHE A 34 -10.68 -9.04 2.18
CA PHE A 34 -10.56 -9.80 3.42
C PHE A 34 -11.59 -9.36 4.47
N LEU A 35 -11.69 -8.05 4.73
CA LEU A 35 -12.63 -7.51 5.71
C LEU A 35 -14.09 -7.74 5.30
N ASN A 36 -14.38 -7.60 4.01
CA ASN A 36 -15.75 -7.58 3.50
C ASN A 36 -16.29 -8.99 3.19
N TYR A 37 -15.42 -9.95 2.86
CA TYR A 37 -15.81 -11.28 2.37
C TYR A 37 -15.20 -12.44 3.15
N ASP A 38 -13.93 -12.38 3.55
CA ASP A 38 -13.26 -13.53 4.18
C ASP A 38 -13.42 -13.57 5.70
N LEU A 39 -13.30 -12.42 6.37
CA LEU A 39 -13.41 -12.28 7.83
C LEU A 39 -14.78 -12.75 8.35
N PRO A 40 -15.92 -12.43 7.70
CA PRO A 40 -17.22 -12.96 8.12
C PRO A 40 -17.30 -14.50 8.11
N LEU A 41 -16.49 -15.15 7.26
CA LEU A 41 -16.47 -16.60 7.11
C LEU A 41 -15.55 -17.32 8.11
N PHE A 42 -14.80 -16.58 8.95
CA PHE A 42 -13.80 -17.14 9.85
C PHE A 42 -14.34 -18.25 10.76
N SER A 43 -15.57 -18.07 11.28
CA SER A 43 -16.19 -19.05 12.19
C SER A 43 -16.52 -20.39 11.51
N ALA A 44 -16.82 -20.38 10.21
CA ALA A 44 -17.19 -21.56 9.44
C ALA A 44 -15.99 -22.19 8.72
N TYR A 45 -15.00 -21.38 8.33
CA TYR A 45 -13.88 -21.78 7.46
C TYR A 45 -12.53 -21.24 7.96
N ALA A 46 -12.25 -21.36 9.26
CA ALA A 46 -11.06 -20.77 9.90
C ALA A 46 -9.72 -21.07 9.18
N PRO A 47 -9.42 -22.29 8.70
CA PRO A 47 -8.17 -22.54 7.99
C PRO A 47 -8.06 -21.79 6.66
N ILE A 48 -9.17 -21.68 5.92
CA ILE A 48 -9.22 -20.98 4.62
C ILE A 48 -9.09 -19.48 4.85
N THR A 49 -9.88 -18.91 5.77
CA THR A 49 -9.80 -17.49 6.13
C THR A 49 -8.42 -17.13 6.69
N GLY A 50 -7.79 -18.02 7.47
CA GLY A 50 -6.42 -17.82 7.95
C GLY A 50 -5.40 -17.78 6.82
N GLY A 51 -5.55 -18.65 5.80
CA GLY A 51 -4.73 -18.58 4.59
C GLY A 51 -4.89 -17.24 3.86
N ARG A 52 -6.14 -16.78 3.65
CA ARG A 52 -6.43 -15.47 3.04
C ARG A 52 -5.87 -14.30 3.83
N PHE A 53 -5.90 -14.39 5.16
CA PHE A 53 -5.27 -13.39 6.02
C PHE A 53 -3.75 -13.31 5.79
N LEU A 54 -3.07 -14.45 5.67
CA LEU A 54 -1.63 -14.46 5.40
C LEU A 54 -1.28 -13.93 4.00
N GLU A 55 -2.14 -14.20 3.00
CA GLU A 55 -1.93 -13.73 1.63
C GLU A 55 -1.92 -12.19 1.51
N GLN A 56 -2.69 -11.49 2.35
CA GLN A 56 -2.73 -10.03 2.37
C GLN A 56 -1.64 -9.37 3.24
N VAL A 57 -0.93 -10.13 4.08
CA VAL A 57 0.17 -9.57 4.88
C VAL A 57 1.22 -9.00 3.93
N LYS A 58 1.50 -7.71 4.09
CA LYS A 58 2.22 -6.93 3.10
C LYS A 58 3.44 -6.29 3.72
N VAL A 59 4.59 -6.52 3.09
CA VAL A 59 5.83 -5.84 3.45
C VAL A 59 5.88 -4.51 2.69
N VAL A 60 6.13 -3.41 3.41
CA VAL A 60 6.19 -2.06 2.85
C VAL A 60 7.59 -1.49 2.98
N LEU A 61 8.12 -1.03 1.87
CA LEU A 61 9.44 -0.44 1.72
C LEU A 61 9.29 1.05 1.43
N SER A 62 10.01 1.87 2.18
CA SER A 62 10.21 3.29 1.84
C SER A 62 11.14 3.38 0.65
N LEU A 63 10.72 4.11 -0.37
CA LEU A 63 11.51 4.40 -1.55
C LEU A 63 12.35 5.68 -1.35
N PRO A 64 13.33 5.93 -2.24
CA PRO A 64 14.20 7.12 -2.19
C PRO A 64 13.46 8.46 -2.35
N VAL A 65 12.21 8.41 -2.83
CA VAL A 65 11.34 9.58 -2.98
C VAL A 65 10.51 9.73 -1.71
N SER A 66 10.59 10.90 -1.08
CA SER A 66 9.83 11.21 0.13
C SER A 66 8.34 10.93 -0.06
N GLY A 67 7.78 10.11 0.83
CA GLY A 67 6.37 9.74 0.84
C GLY A 67 6.01 8.63 -0.14
N LEU A 68 6.95 8.15 -0.96
CA LEU A 68 6.70 7.05 -1.88
C LEU A 68 7.08 5.71 -1.22
N TYR A 69 6.19 4.74 -1.34
CA TYR A 69 6.34 3.41 -0.75
C TYR A 69 5.98 2.33 -1.76
N ALA A 70 6.80 1.27 -1.80
CA ALA A 70 6.49 0.05 -2.52
C ALA A 70 6.04 -1.01 -1.53
N GLY A 71 4.93 -1.69 -1.83
CA GLY A 71 4.43 -2.76 -0.98
C GLY A 71 4.24 -4.05 -1.76
N ALA A 72 4.56 -5.18 -1.13
CA ALA A 72 4.38 -6.51 -1.71
C ALA A 72 3.78 -7.48 -0.70
N SER A 73 2.77 -8.21 -1.15
CA SER A 73 2.15 -9.36 -0.49
C SER A 73 2.10 -10.53 -1.47
N ILE A 74 1.54 -11.66 -1.05
CA ILE A 74 1.28 -12.78 -1.95
C ILE A 74 0.16 -12.41 -2.94
N ALA A 75 -0.85 -11.68 -2.46
CA ALA A 75 -2.02 -11.30 -3.25
C ALA A 75 -1.74 -10.16 -4.25
N SER A 76 -0.85 -9.22 -3.91
CA SER A 76 -0.69 -7.97 -4.64
C SER A 76 0.71 -7.37 -4.53
N GLN A 77 1.03 -6.51 -5.50
CA GLN A 77 2.07 -5.50 -5.38
C GLN A 77 1.42 -4.12 -5.45
N SER A 78 2.04 -3.12 -4.84
CA SER A 78 1.49 -1.77 -4.81
C SER A 78 2.58 -0.71 -4.84
N LEU A 79 2.23 0.43 -5.40
CA LEU A 79 2.98 1.66 -5.29
C LEU A 79 2.06 2.70 -4.64
N SER A 80 2.51 3.27 -3.53
CA SER A 80 1.72 4.16 -2.71
C SER A 80 2.46 5.45 -2.40
N TYR A 81 1.70 6.53 -2.22
CA TYR A 81 2.19 7.82 -1.82
C TYR A 81 1.44 8.28 -0.56
N GLU A 82 2.18 8.66 0.47
CA GLU A 82 1.65 9.25 1.71
C GLU A 82 2.12 10.71 1.84
N GLY A 83 1.17 11.64 1.83
CA GLY A 83 1.43 13.06 2.03
C GLY A 83 0.95 13.54 3.41
N PRO A 84 1.69 14.41 4.11
CA PRO A 84 1.28 14.88 5.43
C PRO A 84 0.05 15.80 5.33
N LEU A 85 -0.99 15.50 6.11
CA LEU A 85 -2.10 16.42 6.41
C LEU A 85 -1.80 17.20 7.70
N TRP A 86 -1.27 16.50 8.70
CA TRP A 86 -0.83 17.07 9.96
C TRP A 86 0.35 16.26 10.50
N ARG A 87 1.40 16.93 10.98
CA ARG A 87 2.62 16.28 11.46
C ARG A 87 3.08 16.92 12.78
N SER A 88 3.32 16.08 13.77
CA SER A 88 3.98 16.42 15.03
C SER A 88 5.51 16.41 14.85
N GLN A 89 6.23 17.10 15.74
CA GLN A 89 7.70 17.15 15.75
C GLN A 89 8.33 15.75 15.89
N ASP A 90 7.63 14.80 16.51
CA ASP A 90 8.08 13.42 16.71
C ASP A 90 7.82 12.49 15.50
N GLY A 91 7.49 13.06 14.33
CA GLY A 91 7.19 12.29 13.11
C GLY A 91 5.83 11.57 13.10
N ARG A 92 5.06 11.66 14.20
CA ARG A 92 3.67 11.22 14.28
C ARG A 92 2.76 12.15 13.50
N GLY A 93 1.66 11.66 12.97
CA GLY A 93 0.76 12.54 12.21
C GLY A 93 -0.35 11.84 11.48
N LEU A 94 -1.17 12.67 10.85
CA LEU A 94 -2.21 12.27 9.92
C LEU A 94 -1.70 12.50 8.49
N PHE A 95 -1.87 11.50 7.64
CA PHE A 95 -1.42 11.49 6.27
C PHE A 95 -2.58 11.15 5.35
N TRP A 96 -2.65 11.78 4.18
CA TRP A 96 -3.47 11.26 3.10
C TRP A 96 -2.67 10.20 2.35
N VAL A 97 -3.36 9.20 1.81
CA VAL A 97 -2.75 8.06 1.13
C VAL A 97 -3.42 7.87 -0.21
N GLY A 98 -2.62 7.70 -1.25
CA GLY A 98 -3.06 7.25 -2.56
C GLY A 98 -2.18 6.11 -3.04
N SER A 99 -2.76 5.05 -3.58
CA SER A 99 -2.00 3.89 -4.04
C SER A 99 -2.57 3.26 -5.30
N LEU A 100 -1.70 2.65 -6.09
CA LEU A 100 -2.03 1.81 -7.22
C LEU A 100 -1.66 0.37 -6.88
N HIS A 101 -2.56 -0.56 -7.22
CA HIS A 101 -2.40 -1.98 -6.96
C HIS A 101 -2.24 -2.73 -8.27
N THR A 102 -1.29 -3.66 -8.25
CA THR A 102 -0.99 -4.54 -9.35
C THR A 102 -0.98 -5.99 -8.90
N ARG A 103 -1.35 -6.91 -9.77
CA ARG A 103 -1.19 -8.34 -9.58
C ARG A 103 -0.36 -8.89 -10.74
N LEU A 104 0.84 -9.38 -10.44
CA LEU A 104 1.81 -9.77 -11.46
C LEU A 104 2.05 -8.63 -12.46
N LEU A 105 2.27 -7.42 -11.96
CA LEU A 105 2.46 -6.18 -12.73
C LEU A 105 1.24 -5.71 -13.53
N MET A 106 0.11 -6.40 -13.49
CA MET A 106 -1.13 -5.92 -14.10
C MET A 106 -1.85 -4.97 -13.16
N PRO A 107 -2.10 -3.70 -13.55
CA PRO A 107 -2.90 -2.78 -12.73
C PRO A 107 -4.35 -3.27 -12.67
N TYR A 108 -4.82 -3.50 -11.45
CA TYR A 108 -6.19 -3.97 -11.20
C TYR A 108 -6.95 -3.08 -10.22
N GLY A 109 -6.30 -2.11 -9.58
CA GLY A 109 -6.99 -1.25 -8.63
C GLY A 109 -6.20 -0.06 -8.13
N ALA A 110 -6.87 0.74 -7.32
CA ALA A 110 -6.30 1.88 -6.62
C ALA A 110 -6.96 2.03 -5.25
N HIS A 111 -6.30 2.73 -4.33
CA HIS A 111 -6.86 3.09 -3.04
C HIS A 111 -6.62 4.56 -2.75
N ALA A 112 -7.58 5.16 -2.05
CA ALA A 112 -7.46 6.49 -1.49
C ALA A 112 -8.01 6.50 -0.05
N GLY A 113 -7.28 7.15 0.85
CA GLY A 113 -7.65 7.17 2.26
C GLY A 113 -6.80 8.09 3.10
N VAL A 114 -6.91 7.91 4.41
CA VAL A 114 -6.09 8.59 5.40
C VAL A 114 -5.44 7.58 6.33
N ALA A 115 -4.24 7.89 6.78
CA ALA A 115 -3.50 7.08 7.73
C ALA A 115 -2.99 7.92 8.88
N TRP A 116 -3.23 7.44 10.10
CA TRP A 116 -2.61 7.96 11.31
C TRP A 116 -1.38 7.14 11.65
N ARG A 117 -0.23 7.81 11.81
CA ARG A 117 1.03 7.19 12.23
C ARG A 117 1.39 7.63 13.64
N PHE A 118 1.62 6.68 14.54
CA PHE A 118 1.99 6.94 15.93
C PHE A 118 3.00 5.90 16.44
N GLY A 119 4.25 6.34 16.62
CA GLY A 119 5.34 5.43 17.01
C GLY A 119 5.55 4.35 15.95
N LEU A 120 5.50 3.08 16.36
CA LEU A 120 5.67 1.94 15.45
C LEU A 120 4.38 1.53 14.71
N MET A 121 3.25 2.18 14.99
CA MET A 121 1.95 1.78 14.42
C MET A 121 1.46 2.75 13.34
N ARG A 122 0.80 2.20 12.33
CA ARG A 122 0.01 2.92 11.31
C ARG A 122 -1.40 2.36 11.31
N LEU A 123 -2.39 3.23 11.42
CA LEU A 123 -3.80 2.88 11.22
C LEU A 123 -4.33 3.63 10.01
N GLY A 124 -4.85 2.93 9.04
CA GLY A 124 -5.42 3.49 7.81
C GLY A 124 -6.91 3.22 7.70
N VAL A 125 -7.63 4.14 7.07
CA VAL A 125 -9.01 3.96 6.64
C VAL A 125 -9.20 4.63 5.29
N GLY A 126 -9.98 4.02 4.41
CA GLY A 126 -10.18 4.55 3.08
C GLY A 126 -11.15 3.72 2.26
N ALA A 127 -11.05 3.89 0.95
CA ALA A 127 -11.76 3.09 -0.03
C ALA A 127 -10.77 2.52 -1.07
N SER A 128 -10.94 1.25 -1.39
CA SER A 128 -10.24 0.59 -2.48
C SER A 128 -11.19 0.41 -3.66
N LEU A 129 -10.71 0.73 -4.83
CA LEU A 129 -11.35 0.56 -6.12
C LEU A 129 -10.60 -0.55 -6.85
N SER A 130 -11.25 -1.67 -7.15
CA SER A 130 -10.61 -2.81 -7.82
C SER A 130 -11.47 -3.43 -8.91
N THR A 131 -10.82 -4.09 -9.86
CA THR A 131 -11.43 -4.92 -10.91
C THR A 131 -10.97 -6.38 -10.75
N GLU A 132 -11.71 -7.30 -11.36
CA GLU A 132 -11.33 -8.71 -11.51
C GLU A 132 -10.41 -8.96 -12.72
N ALA A 133 -9.90 -7.90 -13.36
CA ALA A 133 -9.02 -8.02 -14.50
C ALA A 133 -7.77 -8.85 -14.17
N THR A 134 -7.46 -9.80 -15.05
CA THR A 134 -6.26 -10.65 -14.99
C THR A 134 -5.60 -10.72 -16.37
N TRP A 135 -4.35 -11.20 -16.44
CA TRP A 135 -3.66 -11.34 -17.72
C TRP A 135 -4.39 -12.28 -18.70
N THR A 136 -5.20 -13.21 -18.19
CA THR A 136 -6.03 -14.11 -18.99
C THR A 136 -7.41 -13.53 -19.33
N ARG A 137 -7.89 -12.55 -18.56
CA ARG A 137 -9.16 -11.84 -18.77
C ARG A 137 -9.00 -10.35 -18.45
N PRO A 138 -8.52 -9.53 -19.39
CA PRO A 138 -8.26 -8.11 -19.18
C PRO A 138 -9.55 -7.28 -19.32
N GLU A 139 -10.52 -7.52 -18.43
CA GLU A 139 -11.80 -6.83 -18.43
C GLU A 139 -11.85 -5.79 -17.30
N TRP A 140 -11.75 -4.51 -17.64
CA TRP A 140 -11.90 -3.38 -16.70
C TRP A 140 -13.32 -2.77 -16.71
N SER A 141 -14.31 -3.56 -17.13
CA SER A 141 -15.70 -3.11 -17.19
C SER A 141 -16.39 -3.12 -15.83
N GLN A 142 -15.95 -4.01 -14.93
CA GLN A 142 -16.52 -4.18 -13.61
C GLN A 142 -15.58 -3.64 -12.55
N TRP A 143 -16.05 -2.60 -11.86
CA TRP A 143 -15.34 -1.98 -10.76
C TRP A 143 -16.10 -2.22 -9.47
N ARG A 144 -15.37 -2.53 -8.41
CA ARG A 144 -15.87 -2.66 -7.05
C ARG A 144 -15.21 -1.61 -6.20
N VAL A 145 -16.02 -0.95 -5.38
CA VAL A 145 -15.54 -0.02 -4.36
C VAL A 145 -15.84 -0.63 -3.01
N LEU A 146 -14.79 -0.83 -2.20
CA LEU A 146 -14.91 -1.43 -0.88
C LEU A 146 -14.27 -0.52 0.16
N PRO A 147 -14.87 -0.40 1.36
CA PRO A 147 -14.20 0.23 2.47
C PRO A 147 -12.99 -0.62 2.89
N VAL A 148 -11.91 0.04 3.27
CA VAL A 148 -10.70 -0.61 3.76
C VAL A 148 -10.30 -0.07 5.12
N LEU A 149 -9.74 -0.96 5.94
CA LEU A 149 -8.99 -0.62 7.12
C LEU A 149 -7.58 -1.17 6.93
N ALA A 150 -6.58 -0.43 7.40
CA ALA A 150 -5.20 -0.87 7.35
C ALA A 150 -4.57 -0.80 8.74
N VAL A 151 -3.76 -1.81 9.05
CA VAL A 151 -3.01 -1.89 10.31
C VAL A 151 -1.59 -2.27 9.95
N GLY A 152 -0.65 -1.35 10.20
CA GLY A 152 0.76 -1.52 9.92
C GLY A 152 1.62 -1.39 11.18
N ILE A 153 2.70 -2.17 11.23
CA ILE A 153 3.68 -2.15 12.32
C ILE A 153 5.09 -2.06 11.74
N GLY A 154 5.88 -1.10 12.19
CA GLY A 154 7.30 -1.01 11.85
C GLY A 154 7.96 0.33 12.20
N PRO A 155 9.22 0.52 11.77
CA PRO A 155 10.00 1.73 12.03
C PRO A 155 9.31 3.05 11.68
N ASN A 156 8.37 3.05 10.74
CA ASN A 156 7.63 4.23 10.29
C ASN A 156 8.56 5.38 9.91
N VAL A 157 9.41 5.14 8.91
CA VAL A 157 10.31 6.17 8.37
C VAL A 157 9.43 7.23 7.71
N ALA A 158 9.22 8.33 8.43
CA ALA A 158 8.32 9.39 7.99
C ALA A 158 8.78 9.98 6.65
N PRO A 159 7.84 10.41 5.77
CA PRO A 159 8.18 11.09 4.52
C PRO A 159 9.09 12.30 4.78
N GLY A 160 10.36 12.24 4.39
CA GLY A 160 11.28 13.39 4.42
C GLY A 160 12.15 13.52 5.66
N MET A 161 12.46 12.41 6.35
CA MET A 161 13.66 12.30 7.20
C MET A 161 14.81 11.61 6.45
#